data_AF-A0A6J7KH53-F1
#
_entry.id   AF-A0A6J7KH53-F1
#
_cell.length_a   1.000
_cell.length_b   1.000
_cell.length_c   1.000
_cell.angle_alpha   90.00
_cell.angle_beta   90.00
_cell.angle_gamma   90.00
#
_symmetry.space_group_name_H-M   'P 1'
#
loop_
_entity.id
_entity.type
_entity.pdbx_description
1 polymer ?
#
loop_
_entity_poly.entity_id
_entity_poly.type
_entity_poly.pdbx_seq_one_letter_code
_entity_poly.pdbx_strand_id
1 'polypeptide(L)'
;MGASAETLIREHLIGCLPPGSMPSFRRIISAAFDGTGRKRKAIGRLEMFDGQPATVEVFQWGPNAWGHRWADMPGGACSLEPSGWVRCDDEGNILSAQLTLPLSPDPVNPHAKEA
;
A
#
# COMPACT_ATOMS: atom_id res chain seq x y z
N MET A 1 -9.79 1.67 -23.28
CA MET A 1 -8.88 2.58 -22.54
C MET A 1 -7.93 1.71 -21.75
N GLY A 2 -6.61 1.80 -22.01
CA GLY A 2 -5.64 1.00 -21.25
C GLY A 2 -5.60 1.48 -19.80
N ALA A 3 -5.58 0.55 -18.85
CA ALA A 3 -5.42 0.91 -17.44
C ALA A 3 -4.13 1.74 -17.27
N SER A 4 -4.24 2.84 -16.50
CA SER A 4 -3.07 3.65 -16.15
C SER A 4 -2.12 2.83 -15.26
N ALA A 5 -0.85 3.24 -15.18
CA ALA A 5 0.10 2.58 -14.27
C ALA A 5 -0.39 2.68 -12.82
N GLU A 6 -0.96 3.81 -12.44
CA GLU A 6 -1.55 4.03 -11.12
C GLU A 6 -2.69 3.04 -10.83
N THR A 7 -3.63 2.91 -11.77
CA THR A 7 -4.76 1.97 -11.64
C THR A 7 -4.26 0.54 -11.49
N LEU A 8 -3.32 0.12 -12.35
CA LEU A 8 -2.76 -1.23 -12.29
C LEU A 8 -2.08 -1.50 -10.95
N ILE A 9 -1.28 -0.55 -10.44
CA ILE A 9 -0.62 -0.69 -9.14
C ILE A 9 -1.64 -0.76 -8.00
N ARG A 10 -2.61 0.15 -7.99
CA ARG A 10 -3.63 0.20 -6.94
C ARG A 10 -4.47 -1.08 -6.89
N GLU A 11 -5.00 -1.51 -8.04
CA GLU A 11 -5.81 -2.72 -8.12
C GLU A 11 -5.01 -3.97 -7.77
N HIS A 12 -3.76 -4.08 -8.24
CA HIS A 12 -2.92 -5.22 -7.92
C HIS A 12 -2.60 -5.30 -6.42
N LEU A 13 -2.20 -4.18 -5.81
CA LEU A 13 -1.86 -4.17 -4.37
C LEU A 13 -3.08 -4.42 -3.49
N ILE A 14 -4.24 -3.84 -3.80
CA ILE A 14 -5.47 -4.10 -3.05
C ILE A 14 -5.96 -5.53 -3.27
N GLY A 15 -5.82 -6.07 -4.49
CA GLY A 15 -6.19 -7.44 -4.82
C GLY A 15 -5.37 -8.50 -4.08
N CYS A 16 -4.19 -8.15 -3.56
CA CYS A 16 -3.39 -9.02 -2.70
C CYS A 16 -3.86 -9.07 -1.23
N LEU A 17 -4.83 -8.25 -0.84
CA LEU A 17 -5.29 -8.13 0.55
C LEU A 17 -6.59 -8.90 0.79
N PRO A 18 -6.86 -9.33 2.04
CA PRO A 18 -8.17 -9.85 2.41
C PRO A 18 -9.28 -8.82 2.13
N PRO A 19 -10.49 -9.25 1.74
CA PRO A 19 -11.60 -8.35 1.46
C PRO A 19 -11.88 -7.39 2.62
N GLY A 20 -11.99 -6.09 2.32
CA GLY A 20 -12.26 -5.05 3.32
C GLY A 20 -11.03 -4.52 4.06
N SER A 21 -9.84 -5.08 3.82
CA SER A 21 -8.60 -4.57 4.42
C SER A 21 -8.19 -3.23 3.80
N MET A 22 -7.72 -2.31 4.63
CA MET A 22 -7.13 -1.06 4.13
C MET A 22 -5.78 -1.34 3.47
N PRO A 23 -5.40 -0.61 2.40
CA PRO A 23 -4.08 -0.74 1.79
C PRO A 23 -2.96 -0.31 2.74
N SER A 24 -1.77 -0.88 2.57
CA SER A 24 -0.55 -0.50 3.30
C SER A 24 0.00 0.88 2.92
N PHE A 25 -0.63 1.55 1.96
CA PHE A 25 -0.26 2.88 1.49
C PHE A 25 -1.46 3.83 1.57
N ARG A 26 -1.18 5.10 1.87
CA ARG A 26 -2.17 6.18 1.89
C ARG A 26 -2.50 6.66 0.49
N ARG A 27 -1.48 6.84 -0.36
CA ARG A 27 -1.64 7.33 -1.73
C ARG A 27 -0.49 6.93 -2.64
N ILE A 28 -0.78 6.96 -3.94
CA ILE A 28 0.22 6.85 -5.00
C ILE A 28 0.64 8.27 -5.36
N ILE A 29 1.91 8.59 -5.18
CA ILE A 29 2.49 9.91 -5.46
C ILE A 29 2.71 10.07 -6.97
N SER A 30 3.21 9.01 -7.60
CA SER A 30 3.48 8.98 -9.04
C SER A 30 3.51 7.55 -9.54
N ALA A 31 3.03 7.30 -10.75
CA ALA A 31 3.11 5.99 -11.39
C ALA A 31 3.42 6.12 -12.88
N ALA A 32 4.29 5.26 -13.39
CA ALA A 32 4.64 5.21 -14.80
C ALA A 32 4.81 3.76 -15.25
N PHE A 33 4.60 3.51 -16.54
CA PHE A 33 5.04 2.27 -17.14
C PHE A 33 6.49 2.41 -17.60
N ASP A 34 7.29 1.42 -17.27
CA ASP A 34 8.65 1.24 -17.78
C ASP A 34 8.72 -0.02 -18.65
N GLY A 35 9.56 0.03 -19.68
CA GLY A 35 9.71 -1.06 -20.66
C GLY A 35 8.55 -1.19 -21.65
N THR A 36 8.66 -2.16 -22.55
CA THR A 36 7.71 -2.40 -23.66
C THR A 36 7.33 -3.88 -23.79
N GLY A 37 6.16 -4.14 -24.38
CA GLY A 37 5.67 -5.49 -24.65
C GLY A 37 5.59 -6.36 -23.38
N ARG A 38 6.17 -7.56 -23.43
CA ARG A 38 6.18 -8.54 -22.31
C ARG A 38 7.09 -8.15 -21.14
N LYS A 39 7.95 -7.14 -21.31
CA LYS A 39 8.83 -6.63 -20.24
C LYS A 39 8.27 -5.37 -19.59
N ARG A 40 7.05 -4.97 -19.94
CA ARG A 40 6.40 -3.79 -19.38
C ARG A 40 6.10 -4.02 -17.91
N LYS A 41 6.54 -3.08 -17.07
CA LYS A 41 6.26 -3.03 -15.63
C LYS A 41 5.68 -1.68 -15.27
N ALA A 42 4.83 -1.63 -14.25
CA ALA A 42 4.38 -0.37 -13.65
C ALA A 42 5.24 -0.08 -12.43
N ILE A 43 5.85 1.10 -12.40
CA ILE A 43 6.66 1.59 -11.29
C ILE A 43 5.85 2.66 -10.57
N GLY A 44 5.64 2.48 -9.26
CA GLY A 44 4.87 3.38 -8.41
C GLY A 44 5.71 3.91 -7.26
N ARG A 45 5.64 5.22 -7.02
CA ARG A 45 6.07 5.83 -5.77
C ARG A 45 4.86 6.00 -4.88
N LEU A 46 4.96 5.49 -3.66
CA LEU A 46 3.89 5.40 -2.69
C LEU A 46 4.25 6.19 -1.43
N GLU A 47 3.23 6.74 -0.79
CA GLU A 47 3.28 7.19 0.59
C GLU A 47 2.61 6.11 1.45
N MET A 48 3.38 5.48 2.34
CA MET A 48 2.94 4.34 3.15
C MET A 48 2.01 4.79 4.30
N PHE A 49 1.40 3.83 5.01
CA PHE A 49 0.48 4.10 6.13
C PHE A 49 1.08 4.99 7.25
N ASP A 50 2.40 4.92 7.44
CA ASP A 50 3.20 5.69 8.39
C ASP A 50 3.79 6.99 7.80
N GLY A 51 3.47 7.30 6.54
CA GLY A 51 3.98 8.48 5.83
C GLY A 51 5.37 8.28 5.21
N GLN A 52 6.01 7.13 5.39
CA GLN A 52 7.29 6.86 4.76
C GLN A 52 7.13 6.62 3.26
N PRO A 53 8.09 7.05 2.42
CA PRO A 53 8.06 6.75 1.00
C PRO A 53 8.36 5.26 0.77
N ALA A 54 7.78 4.70 -0.30
CA ALA A 54 8.18 3.40 -0.84
C ALA A 54 8.07 3.39 -2.36
N THR A 55 8.85 2.52 -3.02
CA THR A 55 8.78 2.31 -4.46
C THR A 55 8.42 0.86 -4.74
N VAL A 56 7.37 0.65 -5.52
CA VAL A 56 6.89 -0.66 -5.94
C VAL A 56 7.05 -0.83 -7.45
N GLU A 57 7.38 -2.05 -7.87
CA GLU A 57 7.35 -2.48 -9.26
C GLU A 57 6.33 -3.61 -9.41
N VAL A 58 5.33 -3.40 -10.25
CA VAL A 58 4.34 -4.41 -10.62
C VAL A 58 4.67 -4.91 -12.02
N PHE A 59 4.87 -6.21 -12.18
CA PHE A 59 5.33 -6.82 -13.42
C PHE A 59 4.56 -8.09 -13.73
N GLN A 60 4.46 -8.39 -15.02
CA GLN A 60 3.90 -9.64 -15.50
C GLN A 60 5.01 -10.67 -15.65
N TRP A 61 4.89 -11.83 -14.99
CA TRP A 61 5.87 -12.92 -15.09
C TRP A 61 5.37 -14.12 -15.91
N GLY A 62 4.07 -14.17 -16.22
CA GLY A 62 3.47 -15.20 -17.06
C GLY A 62 2.16 -14.75 -17.71
N PRO A 63 1.59 -15.58 -18.60
CA PRO A 63 0.26 -15.32 -19.17
C PRO A 63 -0.76 -15.23 -18.03
N ASN A 64 -1.38 -14.05 -17.87
CA ASN A 64 -2.29 -13.71 -16.77
C ASN A 64 -1.69 -13.78 -15.34
N ALA A 65 -0.36 -13.87 -15.21
CA ALA A 65 0.30 -13.94 -13.92
C ALA A 65 1.07 -12.64 -13.65
N TRP A 66 0.60 -11.89 -12.67
CA TRP A 66 1.20 -10.64 -12.21
C TRP A 66 1.81 -10.84 -10.83
N GLY A 67 2.91 -10.15 -10.59
CA GLY A 67 3.53 -10.05 -9.28
C GLY A 67 4.00 -8.63 -9.03
N HIS A 68 4.37 -8.35 -7.80
CA HIS A 68 5.02 -7.11 -7.45
C HIS A 68 6.23 -7.36 -6.57
N ARG A 69 7.12 -6.37 -6.53
CA ARG A 69 8.23 -6.32 -5.59
C ARG A 69 8.45 -4.88 -5.16
N TRP A 70 9.04 -4.73 -3.98
CA TRP A 70 9.45 -3.43 -3.49
C TRP A 70 10.87 -3.15 -3.97
N ALA A 71 11.02 -2.08 -4.77
CA ALA A 71 12.31 -1.63 -5.25
C ALA A 71 13.04 -0.80 -4.18
N ASP A 72 12.28 -0.09 -3.34
CA ASP A 72 12.78 0.68 -2.21
C ASP A 72 11.73 0.74 -1.10
N MET A 73 12.14 0.49 0.14
CA MET A 73 11.28 0.54 1.31
C MET A 73 12.09 0.91 2.56
N PRO A 74 12.48 2.19 2.71
CA PRO A 74 13.34 2.64 3.82
C PRO A 74 12.71 2.41 5.20
N GLY A 75 11.39 2.35 5.29
CA GLY A 75 10.67 2.02 6.53
C GLY A 75 10.74 0.54 6.94
N GLY A 76 11.34 -0.34 6.13
CA GLY A 76 11.36 -1.78 6.36
C GLY A 76 10.05 -2.48 5.99
N ALA A 77 10.02 -3.81 6.09
CA ALA A 77 8.84 -4.60 5.73
C ALA A 77 7.59 -4.20 6.54
N CYS A 78 6.41 -4.56 6.04
CA CYS A 78 5.13 -4.26 6.67
C CYS A 78 4.31 -5.53 6.88
N SER A 79 3.65 -5.66 8.02
CA SER A 79 2.66 -6.71 8.30
C SER A 79 1.29 -6.10 8.55
N LEU A 80 0.24 -6.82 8.15
CA LEU A 80 -1.14 -6.49 8.47
C LEU A 80 -1.54 -7.26 9.74
N GLU A 81 -1.58 -6.57 10.87
CA GLU A 81 -1.99 -7.12 12.16
C GLU A 81 -3.46 -6.76 12.46
N PRO A 82 -4.09 -7.39 13.46
CA PRO A 82 -5.47 -7.05 13.86
C PRO A 82 -5.66 -5.58 14.26
N SER A 83 -4.61 -4.92 14.74
CA SER A 83 -4.60 -3.50 15.09
C SER A 83 -4.30 -2.57 13.90
N GLY A 84 -4.01 -3.12 12.72
CA GLY A 84 -3.66 -2.38 11.50
C GLY A 84 -2.26 -2.69 10.99
N TRP A 85 -1.80 -1.86 10.05
CA TRP A 85 -0.46 -1.99 9.49
C TRP A 85 0.62 -1.62 10.49
N VAL A 86 1.65 -2.46 10.57
CA VAL A 86 2.84 -2.26 11.39
C VAL A 86 4.10 -2.53 10.57
N ARG A 87 5.22 -1.95 10.98
CA ARG A 87 6.53 -2.32 10.41
C ARG A 87 7.08 -3.56 11.07
N CYS A 88 7.82 -4.34 10.31
CA CYS A 88 8.57 -5.48 10.80
C CYS A 88 10.00 -5.48 10.23
N ASP A 89 10.91 -6.13 10.94
CA ASP A 89 12.25 -6.43 10.44
C ASP A 89 12.26 -7.62 9.47
N ASP A 90 13.44 -7.97 8.97
CA ASP A 90 13.64 -9.07 8.01
C ASP A 90 13.34 -10.46 8.61
N GLU A 91 13.44 -10.59 9.94
CA GLU A 91 13.06 -11.81 10.67
C GLU A 91 11.55 -11.86 10.95
N GLY A 92 10.81 -10.81 10.60
CA GLY A 92 9.38 -10.68 10.78
C GLY A 92 8.96 -10.19 12.17
N ASN A 93 9.89 -9.72 13.01
CA ASN A 93 9.50 -9.18 14.31
C ASN A 93 8.90 -7.79 14.14
N ILE A 94 7.80 -7.52 14.84
CA ILE A 94 7.12 -6.23 14.79
C ILE A 94 7.98 -5.15 15.46
N LEU A 95 8.28 -4.09 14.71
CA LEU A 95 9.00 -2.92 15.20
C LEU A 95 8.03 -2.06 16.02
N SER A 96 8.03 -2.28 17.35
CA SER A 96 7.10 -1.67 18.33
C SER A 96 7.01 -0.12 18.32
N ALA A 97 7.90 0.58 17.64
CA ALA A 97 8.05 2.04 17.77
C ALA A 97 7.00 2.89 17.00
N GLN A 98 6.07 2.30 16.23
CA GLN A 98 5.19 3.06 15.33
C GLN A 98 3.69 2.93 15.64
N LEU A 99 3.32 2.41 16.81
CA LEU A 99 1.92 2.24 17.24
C LEU A 99 1.22 3.55 17.66
N THR A 100 1.64 4.72 17.16
CA THR A 100 1.03 6.00 17.51
C THR A 100 0.75 6.83 16.27
N LEU A 101 -0.29 6.45 15.55
CA LEU A 101 -1.18 7.45 14.99
C LEU A 101 -2.53 7.25 15.66
N PRO A 102 -3.06 8.26 16.40
CA PRO A 102 -4.45 8.19 16.78
C PRO A 102 -5.26 8.03 15.50
N LEU A 103 -6.13 7.03 15.44
CA LEU A 103 -7.31 7.12 14.59
C LEU A 103 -7.88 8.52 14.82
N SER A 104 -7.87 9.38 13.80
CA SER A 104 -8.62 10.63 13.87
C SER A 104 -10.00 10.26 14.42
N PRO A 105 -10.43 10.76 15.59
CA PRO A 105 -11.81 10.60 15.97
C PRO A 105 -12.62 11.26 14.86
N ASP A 106 -13.56 10.52 14.30
CA ASP A 106 -14.59 11.03 13.40
C ASP A 106 -15.06 12.41 13.90
N PRO A 107 -15.28 13.41 13.02
CA PRO A 107 -15.85 14.67 13.47
C PRO A 107 -17.19 14.38 14.15
N VAL A 108 -17.22 14.64 15.46
CA VAL A 108 -18.37 14.48 16.35
C VAL A 108 -19.64 15.00 15.65
N ASN A 109 -20.62 14.11 15.49
CA ASN A 109 -21.96 14.48 15.04
C ASN A 109 -22.63 15.31 16.16
N PRO A 110 -22.95 16.61 15.98
CA PRO A 110 -23.46 17.46 17.05
C PRO A 110 -24.96 17.25 17.36
N HIS A 111 -25.50 16.04 17.19
CA HIS A 111 -26.91 15.75 17.41
C HIS A 111 -27.18 14.79 18.58
N ALA A 112 -26.55 15.05 19.73
CA ALA A 112 -27.07 14.60 21.02
C ALA A 112 -27.78 15.80 21.67
N LYS A 113 -29.07 15.97 21.34
CA LYS A 113 -29.96 16.80 22.16
C LYS A 113 -30.37 15.98 23.37
N GLU A 114 -30.07 16.54 24.53
CA GLU A 114 -30.52 16.14 25.86
C GLU A 114 -32.04 15.93 25.90
N ALA A 115 -32.46 14.87 26.58
CA ALA A 115 -33.82 14.69 27.10
C ALA A 115 -33.73 14.01 28.48
#